data_AF-I0RBB4-F1
#
_entry.id   AF-I0RBB4-F1
#
_cell.length_a   1.000
_cell.length_b   1.000
_cell.length_c   1.000
_cell.angle_alpha   90.00
_cell.angle_beta   90.00
_cell.angle_gamma   90.00
#
_symmetry.space_group_name_H-M   'P 1'
#
loop_
_entity.id
_entity.type
_entity.pdbx_description
1 polymer ?
#
loop_
_entity_poly.entity_id
_entity_poly.type
_entity_poly.pdbx_seq_one_letter_code
_entity_poly.pdbx_strand_id
1 'polypeptide(L)'
;MGSALLSNPPYNLKWEPPSMAGFDQRFMGYGIPPKSNANYAFILTGVNVADKSYFLLPLSVLSPKQAESDIIKTLVSDNYLEAVVLLPGDMFESTSIPICILSFNKNKTTKKVAFVDAREMAEKEIREQRGQFGGASHEGRVYKKEVNVLSDEVIEKIDAIIRNCEDIEGISKCVSIDTIASKGYSIRPQDYITSAEAEEVRRSYTDIASDYNRIMQSKNALKITVNETLAKTLGLYNVYANKKESDISKSFEVVGEKADKEDYISLTKSAIFKIECRSDKAFPELLTLFISMWKQHIMFLNNEENRILAEFRDALLPDLMQGKIQVE
;
A
#
# COMPACT_ATOMS: atom_id res chain seq x y z
N MET A 1 21.48 -6.44 -43.82
CA MET A 1 20.68 -5.95 -42.67
C MET A 1 20.46 -7.15 -41.76
N GLY A 2 20.71 -7.00 -40.46
CA GLY A 2 20.41 -8.07 -39.48
C GLY A 2 18.90 -8.23 -39.29
N SER A 3 18.48 -9.37 -38.75
CA SER A 3 17.06 -9.66 -38.49
C SER A 3 16.55 -8.90 -37.25
N ALA A 4 15.31 -8.41 -37.31
CA ALA A 4 14.66 -7.72 -36.20
C ALA A 4 13.33 -8.38 -35.83
N LEU A 5 13.03 -8.45 -34.53
CA LEU A 5 11.76 -8.94 -33.98
C LEU A 5 11.14 -7.88 -33.08
N LEU A 6 9.84 -7.62 -33.28
CA LEU A 6 9.04 -6.77 -32.40
C LEU A 6 7.92 -7.63 -31.80
N SER A 7 7.74 -7.57 -30.49
CA SER A 7 6.75 -8.40 -29.81
C SER A 7 6.08 -7.65 -28.66
N ASN A 8 4.74 -7.73 -28.63
CA ASN A 8 3.92 -7.38 -27.47
C ASN A 8 3.25 -8.68 -26.97
N PRO A 9 3.99 -9.55 -26.25
CA PRO A 9 3.48 -10.84 -25.84
C PRO A 9 2.39 -10.69 -24.76
N PRO A 10 1.54 -11.71 -24.55
CA PRO A 10 0.63 -11.73 -23.41
C PRO A 10 1.41 -11.70 -22.08
N TYR A 11 1.06 -10.77 -21.20
CA TYR A 11 1.80 -10.52 -19.97
C TYR A 11 1.54 -11.58 -18.91
N ASN A 12 2.61 -12.04 -18.24
CA ASN A 12 2.55 -12.98 -17.12
C ASN A 12 1.77 -14.27 -17.45
N LEU A 13 1.81 -14.69 -18.72
CA LEU A 13 1.15 -15.90 -19.18
C LEU A 13 1.76 -17.12 -18.47
N LYS A 14 0.91 -18.00 -17.92
CA LYS A 14 1.35 -19.32 -17.48
C LYS A 14 1.71 -20.16 -18.70
N TRP A 15 2.81 -20.89 -18.63
CA TRP A 15 3.29 -21.69 -19.75
C TRP A 15 3.87 -23.02 -19.28
N GLU A 16 3.94 -23.96 -20.22
CA GLU A 16 4.58 -25.26 -20.00
C GLU A 16 5.88 -25.30 -20.81
N PRO A 17 7.04 -25.34 -20.13
CA PRO A 17 8.32 -25.56 -20.80
C PRO A 17 8.32 -26.89 -21.55
N PRO A 18 8.97 -26.98 -22.73
CA PRO A 18 9.18 -28.26 -23.41
C PRO A 18 9.86 -29.28 -22.49
N SER A 19 9.55 -30.57 -22.66
CA SER A 19 10.09 -31.65 -21.81
C SER A 19 11.62 -31.68 -21.75
N MET A 20 12.30 -31.19 -22.78
CA MET A 20 13.76 -31.10 -22.87
C MET A 20 14.24 -29.64 -22.95
N ALA A 21 13.57 -28.72 -22.24
CA ALA A 21 13.89 -27.28 -22.26
C ALA A 21 15.35 -26.98 -21.92
N GLY A 22 16.02 -27.77 -21.08
CA GLY A 22 17.44 -27.58 -20.77
C GLY A 22 18.39 -27.81 -21.97
N PHE A 23 17.94 -28.53 -23.00
CA PHE A 23 18.67 -28.77 -24.25
C PHE A 23 18.19 -27.88 -25.41
N ASP A 24 17.17 -27.06 -25.17
CA ASP A 24 16.66 -26.13 -26.16
C ASP A 24 17.59 -24.93 -26.28
N GLN A 25 17.98 -24.56 -27.52
CA GLN A 25 18.90 -23.45 -27.78
C GLN A 25 18.42 -22.12 -27.18
N ARG A 26 17.10 -21.95 -27.00
CA ARG A 26 16.53 -20.75 -26.38
C ARG A 26 16.91 -20.60 -24.91
N PHE A 27 17.06 -21.70 -24.19
CA PHE A 27 17.21 -21.69 -22.72
C PHE A 27 18.60 -22.15 -22.26
N MET A 28 19.33 -22.85 -23.13
CA MET A 28 20.68 -23.32 -22.86
C MET A 28 21.60 -22.14 -22.52
N GLY A 29 22.25 -22.20 -21.35
CA GLY A 29 23.14 -21.14 -20.86
C GLY A 29 22.46 -20.00 -20.10
N TYR A 30 21.13 -19.86 -20.22
CA TYR A 30 20.36 -18.81 -19.52
C TYR A 30 19.56 -19.35 -18.33
N GLY A 31 19.00 -20.55 -18.46
CA GLY A 31 18.04 -21.11 -17.51
C GLY A 31 16.61 -21.10 -18.06
N ILE A 32 15.70 -21.78 -17.35
CA ILE A 32 14.31 -21.96 -17.76
C ILE A 32 13.43 -21.01 -16.93
N PRO A 33 12.67 -20.09 -17.54
CA PRO A 33 11.72 -19.23 -16.83
C PRO A 33 10.66 -20.04 -16.05
N PRO A 34 10.12 -19.50 -14.96
CA PRO A 34 9.13 -20.21 -14.15
C PRO A 34 7.84 -20.47 -14.93
N LYS A 35 7.19 -21.63 -14.69
CA LYS A 35 5.90 -21.98 -15.34
C LYS A 35 4.80 -20.95 -15.12
N SER A 36 4.88 -20.21 -14.02
CA SER A 36 3.92 -19.16 -13.68
C SER A 36 4.09 -17.87 -14.51
N ASN A 37 5.20 -17.69 -15.24
CA ASN A 37 5.47 -16.48 -16.01
C ASN A 37 6.31 -16.73 -17.26
N ALA A 38 5.72 -16.51 -18.44
CA ALA A 38 6.36 -16.69 -19.74
C ALA A 38 7.14 -15.46 -20.24
N ASN A 39 7.17 -14.32 -19.54
CA ASN A 39 7.78 -13.08 -20.06
C ASN A 39 9.23 -13.30 -20.51
N TYR A 40 10.07 -13.93 -19.67
CA TYR A 40 11.44 -14.25 -20.04
C TYR A 40 11.56 -15.39 -21.08
N ALA A 41 10.54 -16.24 -21.22
CA ALA A 41 10.52 -17.24 -22.27
C ALA A 41 10.33 -16.59 -23.65
N PHE A 42 9.50 -15.56 -23.73
CA PHE A 42 9.36 -14.72 -24.93
C PHE A 42 10.64 -13.96 -25.24
N ILE A 43 11.27 -13.33 -24.23
CA ILE A 43 12.56 -12.64 -24.39
C ILE A 43 13.60 -13.58 -24.99
N LEU A 44 13.84 -14.72 -24.34
CA LEU A 44 14.84 -15.69 -24.78
C LEU A 44 14.53 -16.25 -26.17
N THR A 45 13.26 -16.47 -26.50
CA THR A 45 12.86 -16.90 -27.84
C THR A 45 13.21 -15.84 -28.89
N GLY A 46 12.87 -14.57 -28.66
CA GLY A 46 13.15 -13.51 -29.64
C GLY A 46 14.64 -13.17 -29.74
N VAL A 47 15.37 -13.19 -28.62
CA VAL A 47 16.83 -13.10 -28.62
C VAL A 47 17.42 -14.27 -29.40
N ASN A 48 16.92 -15.50 -29.28
CA ASN A 48 17.46 -16.64 -30.03
C ASN A 48 17.29 -16.48 -31.56
N VAL A 49 16.13 -16.02 -32.03
CA VAL A 49 15.78 -16.02 -33.48
C VAL A 49 16.12 -14.73 -34.24
N ALA A 50 16.49 -13.65 -33.56
CA ALA A 50 16.80 -12.37 -34.18
C ALA A 50 18.15 -11.77 -33.73
N ASP A 51 18.71 -10.87 -34.55
CA ASP A 51 19.88 -10.07 -34.18
C ASP A 51 19.50 -8.92 -33.25
N LYS A 52 18.33 -8.32 -33.52
CA LYS A 52 17.70 -7.32 -32.66
C LYS A 52 16.29 -7.75 -32.25
N SER A 53 15.91 -7.53 -31.01
CA SER A 53 14.56 -7.80 -30.53
C SER A 53 14.06 -6.71 -29.60
N TYR A 54 12.78 -6.36 -29.73
CA TYR A 54 12.10 -5.32 -28.96
C TYR A 54 10.85 -5.90 -28.35
N PHE A 55 10.71 -5.76 -27.03
CA PHE A 55 9.60 -6.33 -26.29
C PHE A 55 8.87 -5.26 -25.50
N LEU A 56 7.56 -5.21 -25.68
CA LEU A 56 6.63 -4.47 -24.85
C LEU A 56 6.18 -5.37 -23.70
N LEU A 57 6.55 -5.03 -22.46
CA LEU A 57 6.41 -5.92 -21.29
C LEU A 57 5.94 -5.15 -20.05
N PRO A 58 5.32 -5.82 -19.05
CA PRO A 58 4.96 -5.19 -17.79
C PRO A 58 6.20 -4.86 -16.96
N LEU A 59 6.16 -3.79 -16.14
CA LEU A 59 7.31 -3.38 -15.32
C LEU A 59 7.85 -4.46 -14.38
N SER A 60 7.08 -5.51 -14.08
CA SER A 60 7.53 -6.64 -13.26
C SER A 60 8.77 -7.36 -13.83
N VAL A 61 9.04 -7.28 -15.14
CA VAL A 61 10.26 -7.86 -15.73
C VAL A 61 11.53 -7.13 -15.27
N LEU A 62 11.43 -5.91 -14.75
CA LEU A 62 12.57 -5.15 -14.24
C LEU A 62 12.99 -5.58 -12.83
N SER A 63 12.19 -6.43 -12.16
CA SER A 63 12.49 -6.98 -10.83
C SER A 63 12.41 -8.51 -10.85
N PRO A 64 13.26 -9.17 -11.66
CA PRO A 64 13.22 -10.62 -11.84
C PRO A 64 13.60 -11.35 -10.55
N LYS A 65 13.06 -12.56 -10.37
CA LYS A 65 13.33 -13.42 -9.21
C LYS A 65 13.92 -14.77 -9.65
N GLN A 66 14.82 -15.31 -8.82
CA GLN A 66 15.37 -16.67 -8.99
C GLN A 66 15.91 -16.87 -10.42
N ALA A 67 15.39 -17.84 -11.17
CA ALA A 67 15.82 -18.16 -12.53
C ALA A 67 15.77 -16.96 -13.48
N GLU A 68 14.80 -16.03 -13.33
CA GLU A 68 14.75 -14.83 -14.16
C GLU A 68 15.93 -13.88 -13.88
N SER A 69 16.41 -13.85 -12.63
CA SER A 69 17.58 -13.05 -12.23
C SER A 69 18.86 -13.60 -12.87
N ASP A 70 18.99 -14.92 -12.99
CA ASP A 70 20.10 -15.56 -13.68
C ASP A 70 20.04 -15.29 -15.19
N ILE A 71 18.85 -15.36 -15.79
CA ILE A 71 18.64 -15.06 -17.21
C ILE A 71 19.06 -13.62 -17.53
N ILE A 72 18.59 -12.62 -16.77
CA ILE A 72 18.95 -11.22 -17.06
C ILE A 72 20.44 -10.97 -16.85
N LYS A 73 21.04 -11.60 -15.83
CA LYS A 73 22.47 -11.53 -15.58
C LYS A 73 23.24 -12.00 -16.80
N THR A 74 22.92 -13.18 -17.34
CA THR A 74 23.58 -13.71 -18.54
C THR A 74 23.35 -12.81 -19.75
N LEU A 75 22.11 -12.33 -20.00
CA LEU A 75 21.81 -11.43 -21.12
C LEU A 75 22.58 -10.09 -21.06
N VAL A 76 22.82 -9.57 -19.86
CA VAL A 76 23.65 -8.37 -19.66
C VAL A 76 25.14 -8.69 -19.81
N SER A 77 25.61 -9.80 -19.24
CA SER A 77 27.00 -10.26 -19.37
C SER A 77 27.40 -10.55 -20.81
N ASP A 78 26.50 -11.12 -21.60
CA ASP A 78 26.65 -11.36 -23.04
C ASP A 78 26.61 -10.07 -23.87
N ASN A 79 26.38 -8.93 -23.21
CA ASN A 79 26.26 -7.61 -23.82
C ASN A 79 25.09 -7.54 -24.83
N TYR A 80 23.97 -8.20 -24.55
CA TYR A 80 22.81 -8.19 -25.47
C TYR A 80 21.79 -7.13 -25.12
N LEU A 81 21.54 -6.81 -23.84
CA LEU A 81 20.59 -5.77 -23.46
C LEU A 81 21.06 -4.39 -23.99
N GLU A 82 20.31 -3.74 -24.88
CA GLU A 82 20.67 -2.46 -25.50
C GLU A 82 20.05 -1.28 -24.75
N ALA A 83 18.76 -1.35 -24.47
CA ALA A 83 18.03 -0.30 -23.75
C ALA A 83 16.86 -0.82 -22.92
N VAL A 84 16.55 -0.07 -21.86
CA VAL A 84 15.36 -0.22 -21.02
C VAL A 84 14.63 1.12 -20.99
N VAL A 85 13.39 1.15 -21.49
CA VAL A 85 12.58 2.38 -21.56
C VAL A 85 11.33 2.20 -20.71
N LEU A 86 11.14 3.02 -19.67
CA LEU A 86 9.84 3.11 -18.97
C LEU A 86 8.90 3.94 -19.81
N LEU A 87 7.72 3.40 -20.06
CA LEU A 87 6.67 4.10 -20.79
C LEU A 87 5.61 4.65 -19.83
N PRO A 88 4.88 5.70 -20.23
CA PRO A 88 3.71 6.20 -19.51
C PRO A 88 2.70 5.09 -19.14
N GLY A 89 1.98 5.29 -18.04
CA GLY A 89 0.75 4.53 -17.76
C GLY A 89 -0.36 4.90 -18.76
N ASP A 90 -1.48 4.18 -18.73
CA ASP A 90 -2.67 4.53 -19.54
C ASP A 90 -2.46 4.67 -21.06
N MET A 91 -1.43 4.02 -21.62
CA MET A 91 -1.22 4.02 -23.08
C MET A 91 -2.11 3.02 -23.82
N PHE A 92 -2.57 1.96 -23.14
CA PHE A 92 -3.42 0.94 -23.74
C PHE A 92 -4.91 1.21 -23.51
N GLU A 93 -5.69 0.84 -24.52
CA GLU A 93 -7.14 0.91 -24.45
C GLU A 93 -7.73 -0.11 -23.46
N SER A 94 -7.12 -1.28 -23.36
CA SER A 94 -7.58 -2.40 -22.54
C SER A 94 -7.08 -2.39 -21.10
N THR A 95 -6.03 -1.63 -20.79
CA THR A 95 -5.41 -1.62 -19.45
C THR A 95 -4.69 -0.30 -19.15
N SER A 96 -4.70 0.10 -17.88
CA SER A 96 -3.96 1.25 -17.35
C SER A 96 -2.55 0.90 -16.89
N ILE A 97 -2.17 -0.38 -16.96
CA ILE A 97 -0.90 -0.88 -16.42
C ILE A 97 0.28 -0.19 -17.14
N PRO A 98 1.25 0.38 -16.39
CA PRO A 98 2.48 0.90 -16.97
C PRO A 98 3.35 -0.25 -17.47
N ILE A 99 4.08 0.02 -18.54
CA ILE A 99 4.86 -0.96 -19.31
C ILE A 99 6.27 -0.43 -19.58
N CYS A 100 7.14 -1.30 -20.03
CA CYS A 100 8.47 -0.94 -20.49
C CYS A 100 8.77 -1.56 -21.85
N ILE A 101 9.71 -0.94 -22.57
CA ILE A 101 10.39 -1.57 -23.70
C ILE A 101 11.73 -2.13 -23.23
N LEU A 102 11.96 -3.41 -23.49
CA LEU A 102 13.29 -4.01 -23.45
C LEU A 102 13.78 -4.21 -24.88
N SER A 103 14.94 -3.67 -25.21
CA SER A 103 15.61 -3.93 -26.48
C SER A 103 16.88 -4.75 -26.27
N PHE A 104 17.09 -5.72 -27.16
CA PHE A 104 18.28 -6.53 -27.19
C PHE A 104 18.91 -6.47 -28.58
N ASN A 105 20.23 -6.35 -28.64
CA ASN A 105 21.01 -6.25 -29.87
C ASN A 105 22.32 -7.03 -29.72
N LYS A 106 22.42 -8.18 -30.40
CA LYS A 106 23.63 -9.04 -30.40
C LYS A 106 24.84 -8.39 -31.05
N ASN A 107 24.60 -7.38 -31.88
CA ASN A 107 25.62 -6.68 -32.66
C ASN A 107 25.96 -5.30 -32.09
N LYS A 108 25.55 -4.99 -30.84
CA LYS A 108 25.88 -3.70 -30.24
C LYS A 108 27.39 -3.62 -29.95
N THR A 109 28.01 -2.52 -30.35
CA THR A 109 29.46 -2.30 -30.22
C THR A 109 29.86 -1.69 -28.88
N THR A 110 28.92 -1.04 -28.20
CA THR A 110 29.15 -0.44 -26.89
C THR A 110 28.94 -1.47 -25.78
N LYS A 111 29.66 -1.32 -24.67
CA LYS A 111 29.43 -2.08 -23.43
C LYS A 111 28.53 -1.32 -22.46
N LYS A 112 27.55 -0.59 -22.99
CA LYS A 112 26.62 0.25 -22.22
C LYS A 112 25.17 -0.13 -22.51
N VAL A 113 24.29 0.12 -21.53
CA VAL A 113 22.84 0.00 -21.64
C VAL A 113 22.24 1.38 -21.45
N ALA A 114 21.33 1.78 -22.36
CA ALA A 114 20.59 3.02 -22.23
C ALA A 114 19.35 2.81 -21.34
N PHE A 115 19.30 3.49 -20.20
CA PHE A 115 18.10 3.56 -19.37
C PHE A 115 17.37 4.86 -19.68
N VAL A 116 16.07 4.79 -19.96
CA VAL A 116 15.23 5.95 -20.27
C VAL A 116 13.94 5.88 -19.46
N ASP A 117 13.58 7.00 -18.83
CA ASP A 117 12.31 7.18 -18.13
C ASP A 117 11.43 8.17 -18.89
N ALA A 118 10.49 7.65 -19.68
CA ALA A 118 9.57 8.45 -20.48
C ALA A 118 8.18 8.58 -19.85
N ARG A 119 8.00 8.19 -18.57
CA ARG A 119 6.69 8.13 -17.92
C ARG A 119 5.95 9.47 -17.91
N GLU A 120 6.69 10.56 -17.75
CA GLU A 120 6.17 11.94 -17.68
C GLU A 120 6.24 12.67 -19.03
N MET A 121 6.54 11.97 -20.13
CA MET A 121 6.69 12.57 -21.48
C MET A 121 5.45 12.38 -22.37
N ALA A 122 4.31 12.03 -21.79
CA ALA A 122 3.07 11.79 -22.52
C ALA A 122 2.23 13.04 -22.74
N GLU A 123 1.54 13.07 -23.87
CA GLU A 123 0.39 13.92 -24.11
C GLU A 123 -0.90 13.10 -23.97
N LYS A 124 -2.02 13.78 -23.72
CA LYS A 124 -3.33 13.15 -23.59
C LYS A 124 -4.07 13.18 -24.91
N GLU A 125 -4.54 12.03 -25.36
CA GLU A 125 -5.40 11.88 -26.54
C GLU A 125 -6.74 11.26 -26.13
N ILE A 126 -7.84 11.78 -26.67
CA ILE A 126 -9.17 11.19 -26.45
C ILE A 126 -9.52 10.31 -27.64
N ARG A 127 -9.70 9.00 -27.39
CA ARG A 127 -10.10 8.02 -28.40
C ARG A 127 -11.52 7.52 -28.17
N GLU A 128 -12.24 7.31 -29.26
CA GLU A 128 -13.59 6.74 -29.24
C GLU A 128 -13.52 5.22 -29.39
N GLN A 129 -14.14 4.50 -28.46
CA GLN A 129 -14.20 3.04 -28.46
C GLN A 129 -15.65 2.58 -28.47
N ARG A 130 -15.93 1.53 -29.24
CA ARG A 130 -17.20 0.81 -29.18
C ARG A 130 -17.07 -0.39 -28.25
N GLY A 131 -18.11 -0.68 -27.47
CA GLY A 131 -18.14 -1.91 -26.68
C GLY A 131 -18.01 -3.12 -27.60
N GLN A 132 -17.01 -3.97 -27.38
CA GLN A 132 -16.78 -5.17 -28.20
C GLN A 132 -17.40 -6.45 -27.60
N PHE A 133 -17.83 -6.39 -26.32
CA PHE A 133 -18.33 -7.54 -25.58
C PHE A 133 -19.56 -7.14 -24.74
N GLY A 134 -20.66 -7.88 -24.87
CA GLY A 134 -21.91 -7.68 -24.12
C GLY A 134 -23.16 -7.89 -24.97
N GLY A 135 -24.34 -7.52 -24.47
CA GLY A 135 -25.58 -7.49 -25.27
C GLY A 135 -25.67 -6.24 -26.15
N ALA A 136 -26.75 -6.11 -26.95
CA ALA A 136 -26.98 -5.00 -27.88
C ALA A 136 -26.85 -3.59 -27.26
N SER A 137 -27.10 -3.46 -25.94
CA SER A 137 -26.92 -2.21 -25.18
C SER A 137 -25.47 -1.81 -24.93
N HIS A 138 -24.52 -2.74 -25.02
CA HIS A 138 -23.08 -2.52 -24.85
C HIS A 138 -22.38 -2.30 -26.20
N GLU A 139 -22.78 -3.04 -27.24
CA GLU A 139 -22.17 -2.96 -28.57
C GLU A 139 -22.50 -1.65 -29.31
N GLY A 140 -23.62 -1.02 -28.98
CA GLY A 140 -24.06 0.26 -29.57
C GLY A 140 -23.49 1.52 -28.92
N ARG A 141 -22.74 1.42 -27.81
CA ARG A 141 -22.23 2.59 -27.07
C ARG A 141 -20.82 2.98 -27.53
N VAL A 142 -20.63 4.27 -27.80
CA VAL A 142 -19.33 4.89 -28.03
C VAL A 142 -18.86 5.52 -26.72
N TYR A 143 -17.74 5.03 -26.20
CA TYR A 143 -17.07 5.54 -25.00
C TYR A 143 -15.90 6.40 -25.44
N LYS A 144 -15.73 7.57 -24.82
CA LYS A 144 -14.53 8.40 -24.96
C LYS A 144 -13.57 8.03 -23.85
N LYS A 145 -12.39 7.53 -24.21
CA LYS A 145 -11.32 7.19 -23.26
C LYS A 145 -10.13 8.11 -23.51
N GLU A 146 -9.64 8.71 -22.44
CA GLU A 146 -8.36 9.41 -22.46
C GLU A 146 -7.23 8.38 -22.36
N VAL A 147 -6.26 8.47 -23.26
CA VAL A 147 -5.07 7.63 -23.28
C VAL A 147 -3.83 8.52 -23.36
N ASN A 148 -2.74 8.05 -22.79
CA ASN A 148 -1.45 8.69 -22.90
C ASN A 148 -0.77 8.28 -24.21
N VAL A 149 -0.23 9.25 -24.94
CA VAL A 149 0.46 9.04 -26.20
C VAL A 149 1.80 9.77 -26.20
N LEU A 150 2.78 9.19 -26.88
CA LEU A 150 4.05 9.86 -27.15
C LEU A 150 3.94 10.54 -28.52
N SER A 151 4.26 11.83 -28.59
CA SER A 151 4.36 12.54 -29.86
C SER A 151 5.56 12.06 -30.67
N ASP A 152 5.55 12.29 -31.98
CA ASP A 152 6.66 11.90 -32.87
C ASP A 152 8.00 12.53 -32.41
N GLU A 153 7.96 13.77 -31.91
CA GLU A 153 9.12 14.46 -31.34
C GLU A 153 9.68 13.73 -30.10
N VAL A 154 8.81 13.21 -29.23
CA VAL A 154 9.22 12.43 -28.06
C VAL A 154 9.79 11.07 -28.47
N ILE A 155 9.19 10.42 -29.46
CA ILE A 155 9.68 9.13 -29.99
C ILE A 155 11.08 9.31 -30.60
N GLU A 156 11.28 10.32 -31.44
CA GLU A 156 12.59 10.65 -32.03
C GLU A 156 13.62 11.00 -30.96
N LYS A 157 13.21 11.71 -29.89
CA LYS A 157 14.08 12.01 -28.76
C LYS A 157 14.52 10.73 -28.03
N ILE A 158 13.61 9.80 -27.75
CA ILE A 158 13.94 8.52 -27.11
C ILE A 158 14.89 7.70 -27.99
N ASP A 159 14.62 7.64 -29.29
CA ASP A 159 15.48 6.93 -30.24
C ASP A 159 16.88 7.56 -30.34
N ALA A 160 16.97 8.89 -30.37
CA ALA A 160 18.24 9.61 -30.34
C ALA A 160 19.04 9.31 -29.05
N ILE A 161 18.38 9.34 -27.88
CA ILE A 161 18.99 8.99 -26.59
C ILE A 161 19.62 7.59 -26.66
N ILE A 162 18.89 6.60 -27.20
CA ILE A 162 19.37 5.21 -27.28
C ILE A 162 20.53 5.09 -28.27
N ARG A 163 20.42 5.69 -29.47
CA ARG A 163 21.45 5.62 -30.52
C ARG A 163 22.74 6.31 -30.12
N ASN A 164 22.64 7.48 -29.51
CA ASN A 164 23.78 8.33 -29.15
C ASN A 164 24.28 8.06 -27.73
N CYS A 165 23.54 7.30 -26.94
CA CYS A 165 23.83 7.00 -25.54
C CYS A 165 23.92 8.28 -24.69
N GLU A 166 22.92 9.15 -24.81
CA GLU A 166 22.88 10.47 -24.18
C GLU A 166 22.39 10.40 -22.72
N ASP A 167 23.11 11.08 -21.83
CA ASP A 167 22.74 11.27 -20.43
C ASP A 167 21.94 12.57 -20.30
N ILE A 168 20.68 12.48 -19.89
CA ILE A 168 19.81 13.63 -19.65
C ILE A 168 19.28 13.53 -18.22
N GLU A 169 19.53 14.57 -17.42
CA GLU A 169 19.09 14.62 -16.02
C GLU A 169 17.58 14.36 -15.89
N GLY A 170 17.23 13.44 -14.99
CA GLY A 170 15.83 13.01 -14.77
C GLY A 170 15.20 12.17 -15.87
N ILE A 171 15.84 12.01 -17.04
CA ILE A 171 15.23 11.34 -18.21
C ILE A 171 16.02 10.10 -18.65
N SER A 172 17.35 10.16 -18.73
CA SER A 172 18.14 9.05 -19.25
C SER A 172 19.51 8.93 -18.62
N LYS A 173 20.00 7.69 -18.57
CA LYS A 173 21.37 7.39 -18.17
C LYS A 173 21.93 6.22 -18.96
N CYS A 174 23.11 6.40 -19.51
CA CYS A 174 23.87 5.38 -20.21
C CYS A 174 24.91 4.74 -19.31
N VAL A 175 24.69 3.48 -18.96
CA VAL A 175 25.41 2.81 -17.87
C VAL A 175 26.23 1.65 -18.42
N SER A 176 27.49 1.52 -17.98
CA SER A 176 28.32 0.38 -18.39
C SER A 176 27.84 -0.94 -17.78
N ILE A 177 28.06 -2.05 -18.48
CA ILE A 177 27.75 -3.38 -17.95
C ILE A 177 28.47 -3.68 -16.63
N ASP A 178 29.66 -3.09 -16.40
CA ASP A 178 30.40 -3.24 -15.15
C ASP A 178 29.70 -2.55 -13.97
N THR A 179 29.12 -1.36 -14.20
CA THR A 179 28.30 -0.67 -13.20
C THR A 179 27.00 -1.42 -12.94
N ILE A 180 26.40 -2.02 -13.98
CA ILE A 180 25.20 -2.87 -13.80
C ILE A 180 25.55 -4.11 -12.97
N ALA A 181 26.69 -4.75 -13.25
CA ALA A 181 27.18 -5.90 -12.50
C ALA A 181 27.46 -5.56 -11.02
N SER A 182 28.07 -4.39 -10.74
CA SER A 182 28.31 -3.95 -9.35
C SER A 182 27.03 -3.65 -8.58
N LYS A 183 25.93 -3.34 -9.27
CA LYS A 183 24.58 -3.18 -8.72
C LYS A 183 23.73 -4.46 -8.79
N GLY A 184 24.38 -5.63 -8.83
CA GLY A 184 23.67 -6.92 -8.77
C GLY A 184 22.83 -7.21 -10.02
N TYR A 185 23.25 -6.71 -11.18
CA TYR A 185 22.54 -6.85 -12.46
C TYR A 185 21.14 -6.22 -12.49
N SER A 186 20.90 -5.20 -11.66
CA SER A 186 19.64 -4.47 -11.73
C SER A 186 19.46 -3.80 -13.08
N ILE A 187 18.29 -3.97 -13.67
CA ILE A 187 17.89 -3.29 -14.91
C ILE A 187 16.77 -2.28 -14.66
N ARG A 188 16.58 -1.85 -13.41
CA ARG A 188 15.59 -0.84 -13.06
C ARG A 188 16.15 0.55 -13.37
N PRO A 189 15.50 1.35 -14.24
CA PRO A 189 15.97 2.70 -14.55
C PRO A 189 16.15 3.61 -13.32
N GLN A 190 15.34 3.42 -12.26
CA GLN A 190 15.44 4.21 -11.02
C GLN A 190 16.77 4.00 -10.27
N ASP A 191 17.47 2.89 -10.51
CA ASP A 191 18.78 2.67 -9.89
C ASP A 191 19.89 3.50 -10.57
N TYR A 192 19.59 4.17 -11.69
CA TYR A 192 20.58 4.85 -12.53
C TYR A 192 20.21 6.29 -12.89
N ILE A 193 18.92 6.57 -13.08
CA ILE A 193 18.40 7.89 -13.38
C ILE A 193 18.11 8.58 -12.04
N THR A 194 18.96 9.52 -11.67
CA THR A 194 18.71 10.37 -10.50
C THR A 194 17.52 11.26 -10.83
N SER A 195 16.38 11.00 -10.19
CA SER A 195 15.31 11.99 -10.10
C SER A 195 15.73 13.03 -9.08
N ALA A 196 15.49 14.32 -9.33
CA ALA A 196 15.47 15.29 -8.24
C ALA A 196 14.37 14.82 -7.29
N GLU A 197 14.74 14.25 -6.14
CA GLU A 197 13.77 13.92 -5.09
C GLU A 197 13.07 15.25 -4.73
N ALA A 198 11.79 15.36 -5.06
CA ALA A 198 10.96 16.36 -4.41
C ALA A 198 10.99 16.01 -2.93
N GLU A 199 11.58 16.88 -2.10
CA GLU A 199 11.55 16.74 -0.66
C GLU A 199 10.08 16.56 -0.23
N GLU A 200 9.68 15.33 0.09
CA GLU A 200 8.45 15.12 0.83
C GLU A 200 8.61 15.88 2.14
N VAL A 201 7.79 16.90 2.36
CA VAL A 201 7.73 17.62 3.63
C VAL A 201 7.25 16.64 4.70
N ARG A 202 8.20 15.96 5.34
CA ARG A 202 7.94 15.05 6.45
C ARG A 202 7.84 15.87 7.73
N ARG A 203 6.83 15.57 8.54
CA ARG A 203 6.72 16.13 9.89
C ARG A 203 7.95 15.76 10.72
N SER A 204 8.40 16.68 11.58
CA SER A 204 9.52 16.39 12.47
C SER A 204 9.15 15.27 13.46
N TYR A 205 10.15 14.48 13.86
CA TYR A 205 9.94 13.45 14.88
C TYR A 205 9.47 14.05 16.21
N THR A 206 9.92 15.25 16.53
CA THR A 206 9.48 16.02 17.69
C THR A 206 7.97 16.31 17.66
N ASP A 207 7.44 16.74 16.51
CA ASP A 207 5.99 17.00 16.38
C ASP A 207 5.17 15.72 16.52
N ILE A 208 5.67 14.61 15.97
CA ILE A 208 5.03 13.30 16.06
C ILE A 208 5.03 12.79 17.51
N ALA A 209 6.15 12.93 18.22
CA ALA A 209 6.28 12.53 19.62
C ALA A 209 5.40 13.38 20.55
N SER A 210 5.34 14.69 20.30
CA SER A 210 4.47 15.62 21.03
C SER A 210 3.00 15.22 20.90
N ASP A 211 2.53 14.95 19.68
CA ASP A 211 1.16 14.50 19.44
C ASP A 211 0.86 13.15 20.11
N TYR A 212 1.78 12.20 20.01
CA TYR A 212 1.64 10.90 20.66
C TYR A 212 1.48 11.04 22.18
N ASN A 213 2.35 11.83 22.83
CA ASN A 213 2.31 12.02 24.28
C ASN A 213 1.05 12.77 24.73
N ARG A 214 0.55 13.72 23.93
CA ARG A 214 -0.74 14.37 24.19
C ARG A 214 -1.90 13.37 24.23
N ILE A 215 -1.91 12.39 23.32
CA ILE A 215 -2.92 11.30 23.33
C ILE A 215 -2.73 10.43 24.59
N MET A 216 -1.50 10.07 24.95
CA MET A 216 -1.23 9.27 26.14
C MET A 216 -1.66 9.97 27.43
N GLN A 217 -1.39 11.26 27.57
CA GLN A 217 -1.85 12.07 28.70
C GLN A 217 -3.38 12.07 28.80
N SER A 218 -4.07 12.22 27.66
CA SER A 218 -5.54 12.19 27.60
C SER A 218 -6.10 10.83 28.01
N LYS A 219 -5.50 9.74 27.52
CA LYS A 219 -5.89 8.37 27.92
C LYS A 219 -5.67 8.16 29.41
N ASN A 220 -4.50 8.53 29.92
CA ASN A 220 -4.09 8.28 31.31
C ASN A 220 -4.71 9.25 32.32
N ALA A 221 -5.41 10.29 31.86
CA ALA A 221 -6.06 11.29 32.70
C ALA A 221 -7.08 10.68 33.67
N LEU A 222 -7.72 9.59 33.27
CA LEU A 222 -8.60 8.80 34.13
C LEU A 222 -8.12 7.35 34.12
N LYS A 223 -7.78 6.83 35.30
CA LYS A 223 -7.43 5.43 35.48
C LYS A 223 -8.55 4.66 36.15
N ILE A 224 -8.89 3.52 35.57
CA ILE A 224 -9.79 2.54 36.18
C ILE A 224 -8.98 1.36 36.71
N THR A 225 -9.14 1.06 37.99
CA THR A 225 -8.64 -0.17 38.61
C THR A 225 -9.84 -1.01 39.03
N VAL A 226 -9.93 -2.21 38.48
CA VAL A 226 -11.11 -3.07 38.66
C VAL A 226 -10.71 -4.54 38.76
N ASN A 227 -11.45 -5.34 39.50
CA ASN A 227 -11.23 -6.78 39.48
C ASN A 227 -11.67 -7.43 38.17
N GLU A 228 -11.15 -8.61 37.85
CA GLU A 228 -11.41 -9.24 36.55
C GLU A 228 -12.88 -9.59 36.32
N THR A 229 -13.54 -10.16 37.32
CA THR A 229 -14.95 -10.58 37.22
C THR A 229 -15.85 -9.40 36.90
N LEU A 230 -15.70 -8.29 37.64
CA LEU A 230 -16.46 -7.07 37.43
C LEU A 230 -16.09 -6.40 36.11
N ALA A 231 -14.81 -6.45 35.71
CA ALA A 231 -14.38 -5.96 34.41
C ALA A 231 -15.07 -6.71 33.25
N LYS A 232 -15.26 -8.02 33.36
CA LYS A 232 -16.00 -8.82 32.37
C LYS A 232 -17.48 -8.44 32.34
N THR A 233 -18.12 -8.32 33.51
CA THR A 233 -19.53 -7.92 33.61
C THR A 233 -19.80 -6.53 33.03
N LEU A 234 -18.89 -5.58 33.25
CA LEU A 234 -19.01 -4.21 32.76
C LEU A 234 -18.47 -4.02 31.33
N GLY A 235 -17.99 -5.09 30.68
CA GLY A 235 -17.38 -5.02 29.33
C GLY A 235 -16.00 -4.35 29.26
N LEU A 236 -15.40 -4.02 30.41
CA LEU A 236 -14.08 -3.37 30.53
C LEU A 236 -12.90 -4.34 30.31
N TYR A 237 -13.14 -5.65 30.37
CA TYR A 237 -12.08 -6.64 30.16
C TYR A 237 -11.45 -6.54 28.77
N ASN A 238 -12.26 -6.31 27.73
CA ASN A 238 -11.74 -6.13 26.36
C ASN A 238 -10.92 -4.84 26.22
N VAL A 239 -11.27 -3.79 26.98
CA VAL A 239 -10.50 -2.54 27.02
C VAL A 239 -9.12 -2.79 27.64
N TYR A 240 -9.05 -3.57 28.72
CA TYR A 240 -7.79 -3.99 29.31
C TYR A 240 -6.98 -4.92 28.38
N ALA A 241 -7.61 -5.92 27.77
CA ALA A 241 -6.95 -6.88 26.89
C ALA A 241 -6.39 -6.24 25.61
N ASN A 242 -7.04 -5.18 25.10
CA ASN A 242 -6.60 -4.43 23.94
C ASN A 242 -5.58 -3.32 24.27
N LYS A 243 -5.23 -3.14 25.54
CA LYS A 243 -4.14 -2.24 25.94
C LYS A 243 -2.85 -2.73 25.26
N LYS A 244 -2.17 -1.85 24.53
CA LYS A 244 -0.94 -2.24 23.80
C LYS A 244 0.14 -2.60 24.83
N GLU A 245 0.53 -3.87 24.89
CA GLU A 245 1.65 -4.31 25.74
C GLU A 245 3.02 -4.01 25.13
N SER A 246 3.09 -3.75 23.81
CA SER A 246 4.33 -3.42 23.13
C SER A 246 4.85 -2.05 23.59
N ASP A 247 5.91 -2.06 24.38
CA ASP A 247 6.62 -0.87 24.82
C ASP A 247 7.32 -0.20 23.63
N ILE A 248 6.64 0.77 23.00
CA ILE A 248 7.15 1.50 21.84
C ILE A 248 8.18 2.58 22.20
N SER A 249 8.47 2.79 23.49
CA SER A 249 9.42 3.81 23.95
C SER A 249 10.77 3.70 23.26
N LYS A 250 11.27 2.46 23.10
CA LYS A 250 12.52 2.18 22.37
C LYS A 250 12.51 2.66 20.93
N SER A 251 11.35 2.68 20.26
CA SER A 251 11.24 3.16 18.88
C SER A 251 11.36 4.68 18.79
N PHE A 252 10.86 5.42 19.79
CA PHE A 252 11.01 6.87 19.88
C PHE A 252 12.43 7.27 20.32
N GLU A 253 13.07 6.48 21.18
CA GLU A 253 14.45 6.72 21.64
C GLU A 253 15.47 6.70 20.49
N VAL A 254 15.27 5.86 19.47
CA VAL A 254 16.14 5.80 18.27
C VAL A 254 16.23 7.15 17.55
N VAL A 255 15.19 7.99 17.66
CA VAL A 255 15.16 9.34 17.08
C VAL A 255 15.34 10.44 18.12
N GLY A 256 15.77 10.10 19.35
CA GLY A 256 16.02 11.06 20.44
C GLY A 256 14.76 11.55 21.16
N GLU A 257 13.60 10.97 20.88
CA GLU A 257 12.31 11.38 21.45
C GLU A 257 11.84 10.41 22.53
N LYS A 258 10.86 10.84 23.34
CA LYS A 258 10.26 10.01 24.41
C LYS A 258 8.79 9.72 24.11
N ALA A 259 8.36 8.51 24.47
CA ALA A 259 6.96 8.10 24.38
C ALA A 259 6.44 7.64 25.75
N ASP A 260 5.32 8.24 26.17
CA ASP A 260 4.61 7.88 27.38
C ASP A 260 3.94 6.50 27.25
N LYS A 261 3.86 5.78 28.37
CA LYS A 261 3.23 4.45 28.45
C LYS A 261 1.74 4.54 28.73
N GLU A 262 0.99 3.55 28.24
CA GLU A 262 -0.42 3.40 28.58
C GLU A 262 -0.59 2.95 30.05
N ASP A 263 -1.32 3.71 30.85
CA ASP A 263 -1.67 3.39 32.25
C ASP A 263 -3.08 3.86 32.64
N TYR A 264 -4.02 3.77 31.72
CA TYR A 264 -5.42 4.18 31.94
C TYR A 264 -6.33 3.07 32.50
N ILE A 265 -5.86 1.81 32.51
CA ILE A 265 -6.60 0.68 33.09
C ILE A 265 -5.65 -0.39 33.66
N SER A 266 -6.06 -1.00 34.77
CA SER A 266 -5.37 -2.14 35.38
C SER A 266 -6.33 -3.10 36.09
N LEU A 267 -6.02 -4.39 36.04
CA LEU A 267 -6.74 -5.40 36.82
C LEU A 267 -6.16 -5.57 38.23
N THR A 268 -7.01 -5.90 39.19
CA THR A 268 -6.62 -6.24 40.57
C THR A 268 -7.27 -7.54 41.03
N LYS A 269 -6.63 -8.24 41.97
CA LYS A 269 -7.19 -9.44 42.62
C LYS A 269 -8.18 -9.11 43.74
N SER A 270 -8.10 -7.89 44.28
CA SER A 270 -9.01 -7.42 45.34
C SER A 270 -10.34 -6.99 44.75
N ALA A 271 -11.44 -7.11 45.50
CA ALA A 271 -12.77 -6.66 45.08
C ALA A 271 -12.91 -5.12 45.12
N ILE A 272 -12.13 -4.44 44.29
CA ILE A 272 -12.06 -2.97 44.21
C ILE A 272 -12.56 -2.55 42.83
N PHE A 273 -13.39 -1.50 42.81
CA PHE A 273 -13.65 -0.68 41.63
C PHE A 273 -13.25 0.75 41.99
N LYS A 274 -12.16 1.23 41.40
CA LYS A 274 -11.56 2.53 41.70
C LYS A 274 -11.42 3.32 40.41
N ILE A 275 -11.97 4.53 40.41
CA ILE A 275 -11.78 5.52 39.35
C ILE A 275 -10.87 6.62 39.92
N GLU A 276 -9.74 6.87 39.26
CA GLU A 276 -8.75 7.86 39.65
C GLU A 276 -8.64 8.93 38.58
N CYS A 277 -9.00 10.17 38.92
CA CYS A 277 -8.62 11.30 38.10
C CYS A 277 -7.19 11.70 38.42
N ARG A 278 -6.31 11.64 37.42
CA ARG A 278 -4.87 11.89 37.54
C ARG A 278 -4.46 13.25 36.99
N SER A 279 -5.40 13.98 36.42
CA SER A 279 -5.18 15.31 35.87
C SER A 279 -6.33 16.24 36.22
N ASP A 280 -5.99 17.34 36.88
CA ASP A 280 -6.86 18.47 37.17
C ASP A 280 -7.38 19.18 35.90
N LYS A 281 -6.66 19.06 34.77
CA LYS A 281 -7.04 19.66 33.48
C LYS A 281 -8.18 18.93 32.78
N ALA A 282 -8.24 17.60 32.88
CA ALA A 282 -9.28 16.79 32.24
C ALA A 282 -10.51 16.56 33.15
N PHE A 283 -10.37 16.80 34.45
CA PHE A 283 -11.41 16.58 35.45
C PHE A 283 -12.72 17.34 35.19
N PRO A 284 -12.72 18.63 34.79
CA PRO A 284 -13.97 19.39 34.61
C PRO A 284 -14.88 18.82 33.52
N GLU A 285 -14.33 18.36 32.41
CA GLU A 285 -15.09 17.79 31.29
C GLU A 285 -15.70 16.43 31.67
N LEU A 286 -14.90 15.55 32.27
CA LEU A 286 -15.35 14.23 32.74
C LEU A 286 -16.40 14.34 33.84
N LEU A 287 -16.23 15.29 34.76
CA LEU A 287 -17.19 15.57 35.82
C LEU A 287 -18.53 16.06 35.24
N THR A 288 -18.50 16.90 34.21
CA THR A 288 -19.72 17.41 33.55
C THR A 288 -20.52 16.28 32.93
N LEU A 289 -19.86 15.35 32.22
CA LEU A 289 -20.51 14.18 31.64
C LEU A 289 -21.11 13.28 32.73
N PHE A 290 -20.36 13.00 33.79
CA PHE A 290 -20.84 12.20 34.92
C PHE A 290 -22.04 12.83 35.62
N ILE A 291 -21.97 14.12 35.97
CA ILE A 291 -23.06 14.84 36.64
C ILE A 291 -24.32 14.84 35.79
N SER A 292 -24.20 15.01 34.47
CA SER A 292 -25.35 14.95 33.57
C SER A 292 -26.05 13.59 33.62
N MET A 293 -25.30 12.50 33.50
CA MET A 293 -25.86 11.14 33.57
C MET A 293 -26.47 10.85 34.95
N TRP A 294 -25.79 11.23 36.02
CA TRP A 294 -26.28 11.06 37.39
C TRP A 294 -27.60 11.81 37.61
N LYS A 295 -27.68 13.08 37.18
CA LYS A 295 -28.89 13.89 37.30
C LYS A 295 -30.08 13.24 36.59
N GLN A 296 -29.87 12.74 35.36
CA GLN A 296 -30.91 12.04 34.61
C GLN A 296 -31.39 10.77 35.34
N HIS A 297 -30.46 10.01 35.92
CA HIS A 297 -30.80 8.81 36.67
C HIS A 297 -31.61 9.11 37.94
N ILE A 298 -31.22 10.13 38.72
CA ILE A 298 -31.98 10.55 39.90
C ILE A 298 -33.39 11.01 39.52
N MET A 299 -33.55 11.79 38.45
CA MET A 299 -34.87 12.19 37.98
C MET A 299 -35.75 10.99 37.62
N PHE A 300 -35.18 9.97 36.97
CA PHE A 300 -35.88 8.72 36.70
C PHE A 300 -36.32 8.02 37.99
N LEU A 301 -35.43 7.87 38.98
CA LEU A 301 -35.75 7.23 40.26
C LEU A 301 -36.86 7.97 41.02
N ASN A 302 -36.82 9.30 41.03
CA ASN A 302 -37.86 10.11 41.68
C ASN A 302 -39.23 9.91 41.00
N ASN A 303 -39.27 9.75 39.68
CA ASN A 303 -40.51 9.44 38.97
C ASN A 303 -41.04 8.05 39.30
N GLU A 304 -40.16 7.06 39.40
CA GLU A 304 -40.51 5.70 39.81
C GLU A 304 -41.03 5.67 41.26
N GLU A 305 -40.38 6.39 42.16
CA GLU A 305 -40.84 6.55 43.55
C GLU A 305 -42.25 7.14 43.59
N ASN A 306 -42.49 8.24 42.86
CA ASN A 306 -43.82 8.85 42.78
C ASN A 306 -44.88 7.89 42.24
N ARG A 307 -44.53 7.07 41.23
CA ARG A 307 -45.43 6.03 40.70
C ARG A 307 -45.78 5.02 41.79
N ILE A 308 -44.78 4.50 42.50
CA ILE A 308 -44.97 3.50 43.57
C ILE A 308 -45.81 4.10 44.72
N LEU A 309 -45.56 5.35 45.10
CA LEU A 309 -46.35 6.02 46.14
C LEU A 309 -47.81 6.22 45.72
N ALA A 310 -48.08 6.51 44.44
CA ALA A 310 -49.43 6.58 43.92
C ALA A 310 -50.13 5.21 43.95
N GLU A 311 -49.44 4.15 43.53
CA GLU A 311 -49.95 2.77 43.60
C GLU A 311 -50.24 2.35 45.05
N PHE A 312 -49.33 2.66 45.97
CA PHE A 312 -49.52 2.39 47.40
C PHE A 312 -50.73 3.13 47.95
N ARG A 313 -50.89 4.42 47.63
CA ARG A 313 -52.06 5.22 48.03
C ARG A 313 -53.36 4.58 47.51
N ASP A 314 -53.38 4.20 46.24
CA ASP A 314 -54.58 3.64 45.59
C ASP A 314 -54.94 2.27 46.17
N ALA A 315 -53.95 1.48 46.58
CA ALA A 315 -54.16 0.22 47.30
C ALA A 315 -54.65 0.43 48.75
N LEU A 316 -54.16 1.46 49.44
CA LEU A 316 -54.47 1.74 50.85
C LEU A 316 -55.86 2.36 51.05
N LEU A 317 -56.30 3.20 50.11
CA LEU A 317 -57.55 3.97 50.18
C LEU A 317 -58.81 3.13 50.49
N PRO A 318 -59.07 1.99 49.83
CA PRO A 318 -60.25 1.16 50.11
C PRO A 318 -60.29 0.62 51.54
N ASP A 319 -59.13 0.20 52.08
CA ASP A 319 -59.03 -0.38 53.42
C ASP A 319 -59.19 0.69 54.51
N LEU A 320 -58.71 1.92 54.27
CA LEU A 320 -58.99 3.08 55.11
C LEU A 320 -60.49 3.43 55.10
N MET A 321 -61.13 3.47 53.91
CA MET A 321 -62.56 3.80 53.80
C MET A 321 -63.48 2.74 54.43
N GLN A 322 -63.07 1.47 54.43
CA GLN A 322 -63.80 0.38 55.08
C GLN A 322 -63.51 0.27 56.59
N GLY A 323 -62.65 1.13 57.14
CA GLY A 323 -62.27 1.12 58.55
C GLY A 323 -61.42 -0.09 58.97
N LYS A 324 -60.85 -0.83 58.02
CA LYS A 324 -59.97 -1.98 58.28
C LYS A 324 -58.60 -1.55 58.79
N ILE A 325 -58.15 -0.36 58.40
CA ILE A 325 -56.92 0.27 58.85
C ILE A 325 -57.31 1.59 59.52
N GLN A 326 -56.83 1.82 60.75
CA GLN A 326 -57.02 3.07 61.49
C GLN A 326 -55.70 3.84 61.52
N VAL A 327 -55.79 5.15 61.27
CA VAL A 327 -54.65 6.07 61.37
C VAL A 327 -54.79 6.77 62.72
N GLU A 328 -53.79 6.65 63.58
CA GLU A 328 -53.66 7.46 64.81
C GLU A 328 -53.32 8.92 64.48
#